data_AF-A7S9V5-F1
#
_entry.id   AF-A7S9V5-F1
#
_cell.length_a   1.000
_cell.length_b   1.000
_cell.length_c   1.000
_cell.angle_alpha   90.00
_cell.angle_beta   90.00
_cell.angle_gamma   90.00
#
_symmetry.space_group_name_H-M   'P 1'
#
loop_
_entity.id
_entity.type
_entity.pdbx_description
1 polymer ?
#
loop_
_entity_poly.entity_id
_entity_poly.type
_entity_poly.pdbx_seq_one_letter_code
_entity_poly.pdbx_strand_id
1 'polypeptide(L)'
;LGENYELKEGMCLPRCVMYTHYLDFCKKNKLNPAGPATFGKIIRQKFPKLTTRRLGTRGQSKYHYYGIQVSESSPYFHSGYSKQGLTRFSTMKPKNEGEIATKSKFSLGGSKTRTLLPEFPNAQKLDLPKGVSLQKVETFIMMYRTHCQRILDTVISANFDGVQSFVCHFWQGMPIHMKSVLQCSVLVDVIAICDSILYKVLIDVLIPSSIQDLPDSLREEIREFAVNLLEWLNESLTDVPSTVHAAKVKVARTFGNALTRQVSFVHLAQTARSVLLSYDSVSRMMDDLRKIDWKGIMSQITFITGNMEFPEKIKTYIQEFENLLTKQAPLEAYTEWLDSTVDRCILKPCKENGAKFDEKSAKFLGLWSLFTTKLLEDLTLRSAPSFGKEARTFST
;
A
#
# COMPACT_ATOMS: atom_id res chain seq x y z
N LEU A 1 -16.45 31.22 -17.00
CA LEU A 1 -17.71 30.43 -16.86
C LEU A 1 -18.28 30.04 -18.21
N GLY A 2 -18.62 30.98 -19.11
CA GLY A 2 -19.25 30.65 -20.41
C GLY A 2 -18.38 29.81 -21.36
N GLU A 3 -17.05 29.90 -21.26
CA GLU A 3 -16.11 29.11 -22.09
C GLU A 3 -15.89 27.68 -21.58
N ASN A 4 -16.24 27.41 -20.32
CA ASN A 4 -15.85 26.17 -19.63
C ASN A 4 -17.03 25.29 -19.26
N TYR A 5 -18.25 25.82 -19.29
CA TYR A 5 -19.46 25.12 -18.89
C TYR A 5 -20.61 25.43 -19.84
N GLU A 6 -21.43 24.43 -20.09
CA GLU A 6 -22.58 24.53 -20.97
C GLU A 6 -23.81 23.87 -20.33
N LEU A 7 -24.99 24.38 -20.70
CA LEU A 7 -26.25 23.84 -20.21
C LEU A 7 -26.55 22.52 -20.93
N LYS A 8 -26.79 21.46 -20.16
CA LYS A 8 -27.19 20.16 -20.69
C LYS A 8 -28.12 19.44 -19.74
N GLU A 9 -29.31 19.10 -20.23
CA GLU A 9 -30.32 18.39 -19.45
C GLU A 9 -29.86 16.97 -19.08
N GLY A 10 -30.31 16.47 -17.93
CA GLY A 10 -29.90 15.16 -17.40
C GLY A 10 -28.53 15.13 -16.72
N MET A 11 -27.73 16.20 -16.82
CA MET A 11 -26.38 16.27 -16.23
C MET A 11 -26.38 16.92 -14.86
N CYS A 12 -25.52 16.41 -13.96
CA CYS A 12 -25.32 16.93 -12.61
C CYS A 12 -23.83 17.20 -12.38
N LEU A 13 -23.49 18.41 -11.97
CA LEU A 13 -22.14 18.76 -11.56
C LEU A 13 -22.08 19.07 -10.05
N PRO A 14 -21.19 18.44 -9.26
CA PRO A 14 -21.05 18.77 -7.85
C PRO A 14 -20.66 20.24 -7.64
N ARG A 15 -21.35 20.95 -6.73
CA ARG A 15 -21.07 22.37 -6.49
C ARG A 15 -19.62 22.61 -6.04
N CYS A 16 -19.08 21.69 -5.23
CA CYS A 16 -17.70 21.79 -4.75
C CYS A 16 -16.68 21.71 -5.88
N VAL A 17 -16.89 20.85 -6.88
CA VAL A 17 -16.01 20.73 -8.05
C VAL A 17 -16.01 22.03 -8.85
N MET A 18 -17.19 22.57 -9.14
CA MET A 18 -17.32 23.83 -9.87
C MET A 18 -16.65 25.01 -9.12
N TYR A 19 -16.75 25.02 -7.79
CA TYR A 19 -16.06 26.00 -6.97
C TYR A 19 -14.53 25.80 -6.96
N THR A 20 -14.04 24.56 -6.95
CA THR A 20 -12.61 24.28 -7.09
C THR A 20 -12.05 24.79 -8.41
N HIS A 21 -12.76 24.60 -9.53
CA HIS A 21 -12.34 25.14 -10.82
C HIS A 21 -12.29 26.68 -10.79
N TYR A 22 -13.23 27.31 -10.10
CA TYR A 22 -13.23 28.76 -9.88
C TYR A 22 -12.04 29.23 -9.03
N LEU A 23 -11.67 28.50 -7.97
CA LEU A 23 -10.49 28.82 -7.16
C LEU A 23 -9.20 28.70 -7.98
N ASP A 24 -9.08 27.65 -8.80
CA ASP A 24 -7.94 27.48 -9.71
C ASP A 24 -7.86 28.63 -10.74
N PHE A 25 -9.00 29.01 -11.33
CA PHE A 25 -9.09 30.16 -12.21
C PHE A 25 -8.66 31.46 -11.52
N CYS A 26 -9.12 31.71 -10.29
CA CYS A 26 -8.74 32.89 -9.52
C CYS A 26 -7.24 32.90 -9.23
N LYS A 27 -6.67 31.75 -8.86
CA LYS A 27 -5.23 31.60 -8.61
C LYS A 27 -4.40 31.89 -9.85
N LYS A 28 -4.77 31.35 -11.02
CA LYS A 28 -4.07 31.56 -12.29
C LYS A 28 -4.11 33.02 -12.74
N ASN A 29 -5.21 33.71 -12.49
CA ASN A 29 -5.42 35.11 -12.87
C ASN A 29 -5.11 36.10 -11.75
N LYS A 30 -4.55 35.64 -10.62
CA LYS A 30 -4.22 36.46 -9.43
C LYS A 30 -5.41 37.30 -8.92
N LEU A 31 -6.62 36.73 -8.98
CA LEU A 31 -7.85 37.33 -8.48
C LEU A 31 -8.17 36.83 -7.07
N ASN A 32 -8.79 37.68 -6.25
CA ASN A 32 -9.31 37.27 -4.94
C ASN A 32 -10.63 36.50 -5.12
N PRO A 33 -10.71 35.24 -4.65
CA PRO A 33 -11.90 34.44 -4.83
C PRO A 33 -13.03 34.90 -3.90
N ALA A 34 -14.24 35.04 -4.45
CA ALA A 34 -15.44 35.23 -3.67
C ALA A 34 -15.86 33.93 -2.97
N GLY A 35 -16.44 34.03 -1.77
CA GLY A 35 -16.89 32.87 -1.01
C GLY A 35 -17.97 32.03 -1.73
N PRO A 36 -18.20 30.77 -1.30
CA PRO A 36 -19.10 29.84 -2.00
C PRO A 36 -20.53 30.35 -2.20
N ALA A 37 -21.07 31.10 -1.23
CA ALA A 37 -22.41 31.67 -1.32
C ALA A 37 -22.51 32.75 -2.41
N THR A 38 -21.52 33.65 -2.47
CA THR A 38 -21.42 34.70 -3.48
C THR A 38 -21.18 34.11 -4.86
N PHE A 39 -20.28 33.13 -4.98
CA PHE A 39 -20.06 32.40 -6.22
C PHE A 39 -21.34 31.70 -6.72
N GLY A 40 -22.14 31.16 -5.79
CA GLY A 40 -23.43 30.57 -6.14
C GLY A 40 -24.42 31.56 -6.75
N LYS A 41 -24.39 32.84 -6.35
CA LYS A 41 -25.18 33.91 -6.98
C LYS A 41 -24.69 34.22 -8.40
N ILE A 42 -23.37 34.33 -8.57
CA ILE A 42 -22.72 34.59 -9.88
C ILE A 42 -23.07 33.48 -10.90
N ILE A 43 -22.98 32.21 -10.48
CA ILE A 43 -23.37 31.08 -11.35
C ILE A 43 -24.82 31.19 -11.80
N ARG A 44 -25.75 31.51 -10.88
CA ARG A 44 -27.18 31.62 -11.21
C ARG A 44 -27.49 32.82 -12.09
N GLN A 45 -26.72 33.91 -11.97
CA GLN A 45 -26.83 35.04 -12.88
C GLN A 45 -26.41 34.66 -14.30
N LYS A 46 -25.35 33.86 -14.46
CA LYS A 46 -24.89 33.40 -15.79
C LYS A 46 -25.73 32.26 -16.36
N PHE A 47 -26.23 31.38 -15.51
CA PHE A 47 -27.02 30.20 -15.87
C PHE A 47 -28.33 30.17 -15.07
N PRO A 48 -29.33 30.98 -15.45
CA PRO A 48 -30.57 31.13 -14.69
C PRO A 48 -31.43 29.86 -14.64
N LYS A 49 -31.27 28.96 -15.62
CA LYS A 49 -32.00 27.68 -15.71
C LYS A 49 -31.46 26.57 -14.79
N LEU A 50 -30.41 26.83 -14.00
CA LEU A 50 -29.85 25.80 -13.11
C LEU A 50 -30.73 25.53 -11.89
N THR A 51 -31.11 24.27 -11.74
CA THR A 51 -31.75 23.79 -10.52
C THR A 51 -30.72 23.14 -9.59
N THR A 52 -31.14 22.80 -8.37
CA THR A 52 -30.27 22.21 -7.36
C THR A 52 -30.81 20.86 -6.94
N ARG A 53 -29.92 19.86 -6.94
CA ARG A 53 -30.23 18.52 -6.43
C ARG A 53 -29.27 18.16 -5.30
N ARG A 54 -29.78 17.41 -4.32
CA ARG A 54 -28.96 16.81 -3.27
C ARG A 54 -28.84 15.32 -3.57
N LEU A 55 -27.63 14.86 -3.89
CA LEU A 55 -27.38 13.51 -4.38
C LEU A 55 -26.38 12.79 -3.49
N GLY A 56 -26.63 11.51 -3.21
CA GLY A 56 -25.81 10.63 -2.37
C GLY A 56 -26.66 9.87 -1.34
N THR A 57 -26.11 8.79 -0.79
CA THR A 57 -26.76 7.95 0.22
C THR A 57 -27.01 8.70 1.54
N ARG A 58 -27.88 8.16 2.40
CA ARG A 58 -28.26 8.76 3.69
C ARG A 58 -27.00 9.14 4.48
N GLY A 59 -26.86 10.42 4.83
CA GLY A 59 -25.70 10.98 5.54
C GLY A 59 -24.53 11.43 4.66
N GLN A 60 -24.54 11.16 3.36
CA GLN A 60 -23.47 11.54 2.40
C GLN A 60 -23.97 12.43 1.25
N SER A 61 -25.23 12.86 1.28
CA SER A 61 -25.83 13.61 0.17
C SER A 61 -25.26 15.03 0.04
N LYS A 62 -24.66 15.34 -1.12
CA LYS A 62 -24.04 16.63 -1.45
C LYS A 62 -24.84 17.43 -2.47
N TYR A 63 -24.69 18.76 -2.45
CA TYR A 63 -25.35 19.65 -3.40
C TYR A 63 -24.69 19.63 -4.77
N HIS A 64 -25.51 19.53 -5.81
CA HIS A 64 -25.12 19.55 -7.22
C HIS A 64 -25.90 20.64 -7.96
N TYR A 65 -25.27 21.24 -8.97
CA TYR A 65 -25.96 21.99 -10.01
C TYR A 65 -26.50 21.01 -11.05
N TYR A 66 -27.79 21.08 -11.32
CA TYR A 66 -28.47 20.25 -12.31
C TYR A 66 -28.71 21.05 -13.59
N GLY A 67 -28.52 20.41 -14.73
CA GLY A 67 -28.67 21.03 -16.04
C GLY A 67 -27.38 21.66 -16.60
N ILE A 68 -26.21 21.26 -16.10
CA ILE A 68 -24.92 21.82 -16.52
C ILE A 68 -23.85 20.73 -16.62
N GLN A 69 -22.98 20.84 -17.61
CA GLN A 69 -21.77 20.04 -17.74
C GLN A 69 -20.54 20.91 -18.00
N VAL A 70 -19.36 20.32 -17.79
CA VAL A 70 -18.10 20.91 -18.24
C VAL A 70 -18.00 20.72 -19.75
N SER A 71 -17.71 21.79 -20.49
CA SER A 71 -17.55 21.71 -21.94
C SER A 71 -16.33 20.84 -22.30
N GLU A 72 -16.39 20.07 -23.40
CA GLU A 72 -15.32 19.15 -23.79
C GLU A 72 -14.01 19.86 -24.15
N SER A 73 -14.08 21.12 -24.60
CA SER A 73 -12.93 21.98 -24.88
C SER A 73 -12.32 22.62 -23.63
N SER A 74 -12.91 22.39 -22.45
CA SER A 74 -12.43 22.96 -21.19
C SER A 74 -11.17 22.21 -20.71
N PRO A 75 -10.15 22.91 -20.18
CA PRO A 75 -9.02 22.27 -19.48
C PRO A 75 -9.46 21.50 -18.22
N TYR A 76 -10.71 21.70 -17.78
CA TYR A 76 -11.31 21.00 -16.65
C TYR A 76 -12.18 19.81 -17.07
N PHE A 77 -12.26 19.50 -18.37
CA PHE A 77 -13.02 18.35 -18.85
C PHE A 77 -12.38 17.04 -18.40
N HIS A 78 -13.21 16.13 -17.91
CA HIS A 78 -12.80 14.80 -17.51
C HIS A 78 -13.87 13.81 -17.97
N SER A 79 -13.47 12.68 -18.55
CA SER A 79 -14.39 11.68 -19.11
C SER A 79 -15.41 11.15 -18.09
N GLY A 80 -15.11 11.25 -16.79
CA GLY A 80 -16.03 10.96 -15.68
C GLY A 80 -17.24 11.91 -15.56
N TYR A 81 -17.24 13.08 -16.20
CA TYR A 81 -18.37 14.01 -16.22
C TYR A 81 -19.37 13.75 -17.36
N SER A 82 -19.04 12.89 -18.32
CA SER A 82 -19.84 12.65 -19.54
C SER A 82 -20.98 11.64 -19.37
N LYS A 83 -21.02 10.89 -18.26
CA LYS A 83 -21.98 9.79 -18.09
C LYS A 83 -23.30 10.31 -17.53
N GLN A 84 -24.36 10.20 -18.35
CA GLN A 84 -25.75 10.42 -17.92
C GLN A 84 -26.06 9.51 -16.74
N GLY A 85 -26.41 10.12 -15.61
CA GLY A 85 -26.82 9.42 -14.40
C GLY A 85 -25.72 8.59 -13.74
N LEU A 86 -24.83 9.21 -12.96
CA LEU A 86 -24.12 8.47 -11.91
C LEU A 86 -23.66 9.40 -10.76
N THR A 87 -24.25 9.18 -9.59
CA THR A 87 -23.85 9.75 -8.30
C THR A 87 -22.54 9.10 -7.82
N ARG A 88 -21.39 9.49 -8.37
CA ARG A 88 -20.08 9.02 -7.87
C ARG A 88 -19.02 10.13 -7.92
N PHE A 89 -19.18 11.16 -7.08
CA PHE A 89 -18.10 12.07 -6.72
C PHE A 89 -18.06 12.24 -5.21
N SER A 90 -17.25 11.42 -4.56
CA SER A 90 -16.71 11.74 -3.23
C SER A 90 -15.40 12.52 -3.39
N THR A 91 -15.32 13.59 -2.60
CA THR A 91 -14.12 14.31 -2.12
C THR A 91 -13.14 14.98 -3.11
N MET A 92 -13.34 16.29 -3.28
CA MET A 92 -12.28 17.29 -3.14
C MET A 92 -12.79 18.34 -2.14
N LYS A 93 -12.09 18.55 -1.02
CA LYS A 93 -12.30 19.68 -0.10
C LYS A 93 -11.05 20.58 -0.17
N PRO A 94 -11.18 21.92 -0.22
CA PRO A 94 -10.13 22.83 0.17
C PRO A 94 -10.04 22.91 1.71
N LYS A 95 -8.80 22.95 2.23
CA LYS A 95 -8.46 23.14 3.66
C LYS A 95 -8.91 24.52 4.15
N ASN A 96 -9.55 24.57 5.31
CA ASN A 96 -9.47 25.68 6.27
C ASN A 96 -9.57 25.09 7.68
N GLU A 97 -8.83 25.71 8.61
CA GLU A 97 -8.52 25.30 9.97
C GLU A 97 -9.75 25.28 10.91
N GLY A 98 -9.70 24.42 11.95
CA GLY A 98 -10.63 24.41 13.08
C GLY A 98 -11.37 23.09 13.30
N GLU A 99 -10.84 22.28 14.23
CA GLU A 99 -11.52 21.31 15.11
C GLU A 99 -12.33 20.10 14.56
N ILE A 100 -11.74 18.92 14.78
CA ILE A 100 -12.28 17.67 15.36
C ILE A 100 -13.65 17.16 14.87
N ALA A 101 -13.62 16.06 14.10
CA ALA A 101 -14.22 14.76 14.47
C ALA A 101 -14.48 13.88 13.22
N THR A 102 -13.71 12.78 13.14
CA THR A 102 -14.17 11.44 12.74
C THR A 102 -15.14 11.33 11.56
N LYS A 103 -14.61 11.20 10.32
CA LYS A 103 -15.14 10.39 9.18
C LYS A 103 -14.53 10.78 7.82
N SER A 104 -13.21 10.74 7.69
CA SER A 104 -12.57 10.54 6.38
C SER A 104 -11.69 9.30 6.46
N LYS A 105 -12.30 8.13 6.22
CA LYS A 105 -11.57 6.88 6.07
C LYS A 105 -10.47 7.06 5.03
N PHE A 106 -9.29 6.60 5.42
CA PHE A 106 -7.96 6.98 4.96
C PHE A 106 -7.83 6.89 3.43
N SER A 107 -7.40 7.99 2.79
CA SER A 107 -7.00 7.95 1.38
C SER A 107 -5.57 7.43 1.31
N LEU A 108 -5.43 6.12 1.12
CA LEU A 108 -4.16 5.46 0.83
C LEU A 108 -3.74 5.81 -0.61
N GLY A 109 -2.67 6.59 -0.75
CA GLY A 109 -2.11 7.00 -2.04
C GLY A 109 -2.32 8.48 -2.37
N GLY A 110 -1.24 9.26 -2.31
CA GLY A 110 -1.18 10.67 -2.70
C GLY A 110 -1.33 10.95 -4.21
N SER A 111 -1.79 9.98 -5.01
CA SER A 111 -2.06 10.19 -6.43
C SER A 111 -3.41 9.62 -6.77
N LYS A 112 -4.35 10.48 -7.18
CA LYS A 112 -5.66 10.12 -7.75
C LYS A 112 -5.52 9.53 -9.16
N THR A 113 -4.53 8.68 -9.37
CA THR A 113 -4.41 7.85 -10.55
C THR A 113 -5.09 6.53 -10.20
N ARG A 114 -6.17 6.20 -10.89
CA ARG A 114 -6.85 4.90 -10.72
C ARG A 114 -5.80 3.81 -10.94
N THR A 115 -5.35 3.13 -9.88
CA THR A 115 -4.42 2.01 -10.00
C THR A 115 -5.14 0.91 -10.76
N LEU A 116 -4.85 0.81 -12.06
CA LEU A 116 -5.34 -0.27 -12.89
C LEU A 116 -4.47 -1.49 -12.63
N LEU A 117 -5.10 -2.65 -12.49
CA LEU A 117 -4.34 -3.90 -12.42
C LEU A 117 -3.50 -4.08 -13.70
N PRO A 118 -2.24 -4.54 -13.60
CA PRO A 118 -1.45 -5.00 -14.73
C PRO A 118 -2.22 -6.00 -15.60
N GLU A 119 -1.81 -6.18 -16.86
CA GLU A 119 -2.47 -7.15 -17.74
C GLU A 119 -2.42 -8.57 -17.17
N PHE A 120 -3.55 -9.26 -17.25
CA PHE A 120 -3.66 -10.66 -16.85
C PHE A 120 -3.19 -11.56 -18.00
N PRO A 121 -2.81 -12.83 -17.71
CA PRO A 121 -2.41 -13.78 -18.73
C PRO A 121 -3.44 -13.85 -19.87
N ASN A 122 -2.95 -13.80 -21.11
CA ASN A 122 -3.81 -13.90 -22.29
C ASN A 122 -4.12 -15.36 -22.59
N ALA A 123 -5.39 -15.73 -22.68
CA ALA A 123 -5.83 -17.09 -22.96
C ALA A 123 -5.26 -17.67 -24.26
N GLN A 124 -4.99 -16.82 -25.26
CA GLN A 124 -4.45 -17.22 -26.56
C GLN A 124 -3.00 -17.68 -26.49
N LYS A 125 -2.28 -17.32 -25.42
CA LYS A 125 -0.89 -17.71 -25.17
C LYS A 125 -0.79 -18.92 -24.23
N LEU A 126 -1.91 -19.55 -23.86
CA LEU A 126 -1.95 -20.69 -22.96
C LEU A 126 -2.05 -22.00 -23.74
N ASP A 127 -1.27 -22.99 -23.34
CA ASP A 127 -1.35 -24.36 -23.86
C ASP A 127 -2.54 -25.09 -23.23
N LEU A 128 -3.73 -24.91 -23.81
CA LEU A 128 -4.96 -25.50 -23.28
C LEU A 128 -5.07 -27.00 -23.62
N PRO A 129 -5.50 -27.86 -22.68
CA PRO A 129 -5.79 -29.27 -22.95
C PRO A 129 -6.87 -29.45 -24.02
N LYS A 130 -6.76 -30.53 -24.82
CA LYS A 130 -7.75 -30.86 -25.86
C LYS A 130 -9.13 -31.01 -25.23
N GLY A 131 -10.09 -30.18 -25.65
CA GLY A 131 -11.48 -30.20 -25.18
C GLY A 131 -11.91 -28.99 -24.33
N VAL A 132 -10.98 -28.14 -23.89
CA VAL A 132 -11.31 -26.89 -23.20
C VAL A 132 -11.56 -25.79 -24.22
N SER A 133 -12.73 -25.12 -24.12
CA SER A 133 -13.07 -24.01 -25.01
C SER A 133 -12.27 -22.75 -24.64
N LEU A 134 -11.46 -22.26 -25.59
CA LEU A 134 -10.70 -21.01 -25.46
C LEU A 134 -11.60 -19.82 -25.08
N GLN A 135 -12.77 -19.71 -25.70
CA GLN A 135 -13.74 -18.63 -25.41
C GLN A 135 -14.21 -18.63 -23.96
N LYS A 136 -14.41 -19.81 -23.37
CA LYS A 136 -14.78 -19.92 -21.95
C LYS A 136 -13.65 -19.47 -21.03
N VAL A 137 -12.40 -19.80 -21.38
CA VAL A 137 -11.21 -19.36 -20.64
C VAL A 137 -11.04 -17.84 -20.73
N GLU A 138 -11.18 -17.25 -21.93
CA GLU A 138 -11.14 -15.80 -22.13
C GLU A 138 -12.22 -15.08 -21.31
N THR A 139 -13.46 -15.59 -21.34
CA THR A 139 -14.58 -15.05 -20.58
C THR A 139 -14.30 -15.11 -19.07
N PHE A 140 -13.78 -16.24 -18.59
CA PHE A 140 -13.40 -16.39 -17.19
C PHE A 140 -12.33 -15.39 -16.77
N ILE A 141 -11.25 -15.25 -17.55
CA ILE A 141 -10.16 -14.31 -17.23
C ILE A 141 -10.68 -12.86 -17.20
N MET A 142 -11.61 -12.49 -18.08
CA MET A 142 -12.25 -11.17 -18.07
C MET A 142 -13.12 -10.95 -16.82
N MET A 143 -13.91 -11.94 -16.43
CA MET A 143 -14.70 -11.91 -15.19
C MET A 143 -13.79 -11.81 -13.97
N TYR A 144 -12.71 -12.61 -13.94
CA TYR A 144 -11.74 -12.63 -12.84
C TYR A 144 -11.00 -11.31 -12.71
N ARG A 145 -10.56 -10.72 -13.83
CA ARG A 145 -9.96 -9.37 -13.86
C ARG A 145 -10.91 -8.32 -13.28
N THR A 146 -12.18 -8.38 -13.64
CA THR A 146 -13.19 -7.46 -13.10
C THR A 146 -13.37 -7.64 -11.60
N HIS A 147 -13.39 -8.89 -11.13
CA HIS A 147 -13.45 -9.23 -9.71
C HIS A 147 -12.24 -8.69 -8.94
N CYS A 148 -11.01 -8.98 -9.40
CA CYS A 148 -9.79 -8.48 -8.78
C CYS A 148 -9.73 -6.94 -8.74
N GLN A 149 -10.17 -6.27 -9.82
CA GLN A 149 -10.22 -4.80 -9.84
C GLN A 149 -11.23 -4.26 -8.81
N ARG A 150 -12.36 -4.94 -8.59
CA ARG A 150 -13.34 -4.56 -7.58
C ARG A 150 -12.78 -4.71 -6.17
N ILE A 151 -12.01 -5.76 -5.90
CA ILE A 151 -11.28 -5.92 -4.63
C ILE A 151 -10.31 -4.74 -4.46
N LEU A 152 -9.47 -4.47 -5.46
CA LEU A 152 -8.50 -3.37 -5.41
C LEU A 152 -9.17 -2.01 -5.17
N ASP A 153 -10.22 -1.68 -5.92
CA ASP A 153 -10.98 -0.42 -5.75
C ASP A 153 -11.56 -0.28 -4.33
N THR A 154 -11.99 -1.40 -3.73
CA THR A 154 -12.59 -1.47 -2.39
C THR A 154 -11.54 -1.29 -1.29
N VAL A 155 -10.37 -1.91 -1.46
CA VAL A 155 -9.23 -1.76 -0.55
C VAL A 155 -8.64 -0.34 -0.61
N ILE A 156 -8.49 0.25 -1.80
CA ILE A 156 -8.10 1.66 -1.97
C ILE A 156 -9.05 2.60 -1.23
N SER A 157 -10.34 2.23 -1.17
CA SER A 157 -11.36 3.00 -0.46
C SER A 157 -11.38 2.75 1.06
N ALA A 158 -10.43 1.98 1.60
CA ALA A 158 -10.35 1.54 2.99
C ALA A 158 -11.66 0.91 3.51
N ASN A 159 -12.30 0.09 2.66
CA ASN A 159 -13.54 -0.61 2.98
C ASN A 159 -13.32 -2.13 3.02
N PHE A 160 -12.48 -2.59 3.95
CA PHE A 160 -12.08 -4.00 4.05
C PHE A 160 -13.26 -4.96 4.25
N ASP A 161 -14.29 -4.57 5.00
CA ASP A 161 -15.52 -5.35 5.20
C ASP A 161 -16.22 -5.70 3.88
N GLY A 162 -16.14 -4.81 2.88
CA GLY A 162 -16.72 -5.04 1.56
C GLY A 162 -16.03 -6.17 0.79
N VAL A 163 -14.76 -6.47 1.10
CA VAL A 163 -13.97 -7.47 0.38
C VAL A 163 -14.53 -8.88 0.59
N GLN A 164 -14.89 -9.24 1.82
CA GLN A 164 -15.52 -10.55 2.11
C GLN A 164 -16.74 -10.78 1.22
N SER A 165 -17.62 -9.78 1.11
CA SER A 165 -18.81 -9.86 0.29
C SER A 165 -18.46 -10.08 -1.20
N PHE A 166 -17.48 -9.37 -1.75
CA PHE A 166 -17.11 -9.55 -3.16
C PHE A 166 -16.45 -10.90 -3.43
N VAL A 167 -15.61 -11.40 -2.53
CA VAL A 167 -14.99 -12.72 -2.61
C VAL A 167 -16.07 -13.81 -2.60
N CYS A 168 -16.98 -13.75 -1.63
CA CYS A 168 -18.08 -14.68 -1.48
C CYS A 168 -19.01 -14.69 -2.71
N HIS A 169 -19.50 -13.52 -3.14
CA HIS A 169 -20.40 -13.40 -4.28
C HIS A 169 -19.78 -13.90 -5.59
N PHE A 170 -18.48 -13.72 -5.81
CA PHE A 170 -17.84 -14.16 -7.04
C PHE A 170 -17.77 -15.68 -7.15
N TRP A 171 -17.32 -16.36 -6.09
CA TRP A 171 -17.15 -17.82 -6.11
C TRP A 171 -18.48 -18.57 -5.97
N GLN A 172 -19.39 -18.09 -5.12
CA GLN A 172 -20.70 -18.71 -4.96
C GLN A 172 -21.66 -18.37 -6.11
N GLY A 173 -21.52 -17.18 -6.72
CA GLY A 173 -22.32 -16.73 -7.86
C GLY A 173 -21.80 -17.18 -9.24
N MET A 174 -20.81 -18.08 -9.28
CA MET A 174 -20.18 -18.45 -10.54
C MET A 174 -21.12 -19.29 -11.43
N PRO A 175 -21.31 -18.92 -12.72
CA PRO A 175 -22.17 -19.67 -13.62
C PRO A 175 -21.74 -21.12 -13.78
N ILE A 176 -22.69 -22.06 -13.80
CA ILE A 176 -22.43 -23.51 -13.87
C ILE A 176 -21.56 -23.87 -15.09
N HIS A 177 -21.81 -23.25 -16.23
CA HIS A 177 -21.05 -23.48 -17.46
C HIS A 177 -19.59 -22.98 -17.37
N MET A 178 -19.28 -22.06 -16.45
CA MET A 178 -17.92 -21.61 -16.13
C MET A 178 -17.24 -22.52 -15.11
N LYS A 179 -18.00 -23.11 -14.16
CA LYS A 179 -17.45 -24.09 -13.19
C LYS A 179 -16.79 -25.28 -13.88
N SER A 180 -17.28 -25.69 -15.05
CA SER A 180 -16.67 -26.77 -15.87
C SER A 180 -15.22 -26.49 -16.29
N VAL A 181 -14.83 -25.21 -16.40
CA VAL A 181 -13.48 -24.81 -16.83
C VAL A 181 -12.49 -24.85 -15.67
N LEU A 182 -12.96 -24.74 -14.42
CA LEU A 182 -12.12 -24.73 -13.21
C LEU A 182 -11.40 -26.07 -12.94
N GLN A 183 -11.82 -27.15 -13.61
CA GLN A 183 -11.16 -28.44 -13.53
C GLN A 183 -9.87 -28.49 -14.37
N CYS A 184 -9.65 -27.51 -15.26
CA CYS A 184 -8.44 -27.39 -16.06
C CYS A 184 -7.25 -26.95 -15.20
N SER A 185 -6.17 -27.75 -15.15
CA SER A 185 -4.95 -27.43 -14.40
C SER A 185 -4.33 -26.09 -14.81
N VAL A 186 -4.32 -25.79 -16.11
CA VAL A 186 -3.81 -24.51 -16.64
C VAL A 186 -4.58 -23.32 -16.07
N LEU A 187 -5.90 -23.46 -15.85
CA LEU A 187 -6.70 -22.39 -15.28
C LEU A 187 -6.41 -22.20 -13.78
N VAL A 188 -6.11 -23.27 -13.05
CA VAL A 188 -5.67 -23.19 -11.65
C VAL A 188 -4.39 -22.34 -11.54
N ASP A 189 -3.42 -22.57 -12.43
CA ASP A 189 -2.19 -21.79 -12.47
C ASP A 189 -2.44 -20.33 -12.84
N VAL A 190 -3.32 -20.08 -13.82
CA VAL A 190 -3.73 -18.72 -14.21
C VAL A 190 -4.38 -17.98 -13.05
N ILE A 191 -5.26 -18.63 -12.27
CA ILE A 191 -5.88 -18.04 -11.08
C ILE A 191 -4.80 -17.66 -10.06
N ALA A 192 -3.85 -18.56 -9.79
CA ALA A 192 -2.74 -18.31 -8.87
C ALA A 192 -1.86 -17.12 -9.32
N ILE A 193 -1.60 -17.00 -10.63
CA ILE A 193 -0.87 -15.86 -11.21
C ILE A 193 -1.67 -14.57 -11.05
N CYS A 194 -2.96 -14.57 -11.37
CA CYS A 194 -3.83 -13.41 -11.26
C CYS A 194 -3.93 -12.91 -9.81
N ASP A 195 -4.04 -13.85 -8.85
CA ASP A 195 -4.00 -13.55 -7.42
C ASP A 195 -2.66 -12.94 -7.00
N SER A 196 -1.56 -13.51 -7.48
CA SER A 196 -0.22 -12.98 -7.20
C SER A 196 -0.06 -11.54 -7.71
N ILE A 197 -0.60 -11.23 -8.89
CA ILE A 197 -0.62 -9.86 -9.44
C ILE A 197 -1.46 -8.94 -8.55
N LEU A 198 -2.69 -9.34 -8.22
CA LEU A 198 -3.58 -8.55 -7.36
C LEU A 198 -2.92 -8.25 -6.01
N TYR A 199 -2.43 -9.29 -5.34
CA TYR A 199 -1.83 -9.21 -4.02
C TYR A 199 -0.56 -8.37 -4.00
N LYS A 200 0.28 -8.45 -5.04
CA LYS A 200 1.43 -7.55 -5.19
C LYS A 200 0.98 -6.09 -5.26
N VAL A 201 0.01 -5.78 -6.13
CA VAL A 201 -0.52 -4.41 -6.27
C VAL A 201 -1.17 -3.92 -4.98
N LEU A 202 -1.85 -4.80 -4.24
CA LEU A 202 -2.42 -4.45 -2.93
C LEU A 202 -1.34 -4.08 -1.91
N ILE A 203 -0.21 -4.81 -1.85
CA ILE A 203 0.91 -4.43 -0.98
C ILE A 203 1.42 -3.03 -1.35
N ASP A 204 1.69 -2.79 -2.63
CA ASP A 204 2.25 -1.52 -3.11
C ASP A 204 1.31 -0.32 -2.83
N VAL A 205 0.00 -0.55 -2.84
CA VAL A 205 -1.03 0.46 -2.57
C VAL A 205 -1.25 0.69 -1.08
N LEU A 206 -1.31 -0.39 -0.29
CA LEU A 206 -1.55 -0.33 1.15
C LEU A 206 -0.33 0.20 1.89
N ILE A 207 0.87 -0.11 1.39
CA ILE A 207 2.13 0.26 2.03
C ILE A 207 2.97 1.02 1.00
N PRO A 208 2.90 2.36 1.02
CA PRO A 208 3.70 3.20 0.14
C PRO A 208 5.19 2.87 0.26
N SER A 209 5.90 2.92 -0.86
CA SER A 209 7.33 2.57 -0.96
C SER A 209 8.24 3.48 -0.12
N SER A 210 7.80 4.71 0.13
CA SER A 210 8.39 5.60 1.12
C SER A 210 7.96 5.15 2.50
N ILE A 211 8.89 5.01 3.44
CA ILE A 211 8.71 4.72 4.87
C ILE A 211 7.88 5.84 5.55
N GLN A 212 6.66 6.06 5.07
CA GLN A 212 5.74 7.07 5.55
C GLN A 212 4.95 6.49 6.71
N ASP A 213 4.62 7.36 7.64
CA ASP A 213 3.92 6.96 8.84
C ASP A 213 2.48 6.53 8.48
N LEU A 214 2.16 5.25 8.73
CA LEU A 214 0.80 4.74 8.69
C LEU A 214 0.10 5.03 10.04
N PRO A 215 -1.12 5.60 10.04
CA PRO A 215 -1.90 5.74 11.27
C PRO A 215 -2.17 4.39 11.93
N ASP A 216 -2.11 4.32 13.27
CA ASP A 216 -2.29 3.07 14.02
C ASP A 216 -3.60 2.36 13.69
N SER A 217 -4.70 3.11 13.54
CA SER A 217 -6.01 2.54 13.20
C SER A 217 -6.02 1.83 11.85
N LEU A 218 -5.34 2.41 10.84
CA LEU A 218 -5.26 1.82 9.51
C LEU A 218 -4.35 0.60 9.50
N ARG A 219 -3.30 0.63 10.33
CA ARG A 219 -2.39 -0.50 10.52
C ARG A 219 -3.13 -1.72 11.06
N GLU A 220 -3.95 -1.54 12.09
CA GLU A 220 -4.76 -2.63 12.65
C GLU A 220 -5.79 -3.14 11.62
N GLU A 221 -6.48 -2.26 10.89
CA GLU A 221 -7.40 -2.66 9.81
C GLU A 221 -6.68 -3.51 8.72
N ILE A 222 -5.46 -3.13 8.32
CA ILE A 222 -4.67 -3.89 7.34
C ILE A 222 -4.23 -5.25 7.91
N ARG A 223 -3.86 -5.29 9.20
CA ARG A 223 -3.46 -6.52 9.90
C ARG A 223 -4.63 -7.49 10.02
N GLU A 224 -5.80 -7.01 10.43
CA GLU A 224 -7.04 -7.79 10.47
C GLU A 224 -7.41 -8.30 9.07
N PHE A 225 -7.32 -7.45 8.05
CA PHE A 225 -7.55 -7.86 6.66
C PHE A 225 -6.62 -9.01 6.21
N ALA A 226 -5.32 -8.93 6.55
CA ALA A 226 -4.33 -9.95 6.18
C ALA A 226 -4.65 -11.33 6.79
N VAL A 227 -5.18 -11.35 8.02
CA VAL A 227 -5.59 -12.57 8.74
C VAL A 227 -6.94 -13.08 8.21
N ASN A 228 -7.94 -12.22 8.13
CA ASN A 228 -9.32 -12.58 7.80
C ASN A 228 -9.49 -13.01 6.34
N LEU A 229 -8.63 -12.54 5.42
CA LEU A 229 -8.69 -12.93 4.01
C LEU A 229 -8.64 -14.45 3.82
N LEU A 230 -7.87 -15.17 4.64
CA LEU A 230 -7.78 -16.63 4.57
C LEU A 230 -9.09 -17.30 4.95
N GLU A 231 -9.76 -16.80 5.99
CA GLU A 231 -11.06 -17.30 6.45
C GLU A 231 -12.13 -17.05 5.39
N TRP A 232 -12.22 -15.83 4.86
CA TRP A 232 -13.17 -15.48 3.81
C TRP A 232 -13.00 -16.31 2.54
N LEU A 233 -11.75 -16.64 2.19
CA LEU A 233 -11.47 -17.53 1.06
C LEU A 233 -11.97 -18.95 1.33
N ASN A 234 -11.69 -19.51 2.50
CA ASN A 234 -12.17 -20.85 2.87
C ASN A 234 -13.70 -20.93 2.84
N GLU A 235 -14.40 -19.92 3.36
CA GLU A 235 -15.87 -19.84 3.32
C GLU A 235 -16.42 -19.73 1.90
N SER A 236 -15.76 -18.96 1.03
CA SER A 236 -16.23 -18.71 -0.34
C SER A 236 -16.00 -19.87 -1.31
N LEU A 237 -15.03 -20.75 -1.02
CA LEU A 237 -14.55 -21.78 -1.93
C LEU A 237 -15.13 -23.18 -1.66
N THR A 238 -16.19 -23.29 -0.85
CA THR A 238 -16.82 -24.59 -0.49
C THR A 238 -17.28 -25.41 -1.70
N ASP A 239 -17.82 -24.77 -2.73
CA ASP A 239 -18.36 -25.42 -3.94
C ASP A 239 -17.41 -25.38 -5.14
N VAL A 240 -16.10 -25.24 -4.89
CA VAL A 240 -15.05 -25.06 -5.90
C VAL A 240 -14.10 -26.28 -5.89
N PRO A 241 -13.52 -26.70 -7.03
CA PRO A 241 -12.57 -27.81 -7.05
C PRO A 241 -11.41 -27.62 -6.05
N SER A 242 -11.03 -28.71 -5.37
CA SER A 242 -10.00 -28.70 -4.32
C SER A 242 -8.63 -28.22 -4.81
N THR A 243 -8.32 -28.43 -6.10
CA THR A 243 -7.10 -27.91 -6.75
C THR A 243 -7.05 -26.38 -6.77
N VAL A 244 -8.15 -25.73 -7.13
CA VAL A 244 -8.30 -24.27 -7.10
C VAL A 244 -8.24 -23.76 -5.66
N HIS A 245 -8.96 -24.43 -4.74
CA HIS A 245 -8.95 -24.08 -3.33
C HIS A 245 -7.52 -24.08 -2.76
N ALA A 246 -6.78 -25.17 -2.96
CA ALA A 246 -5.41 -25.32 -2.48
C ALA A 246 -4.47 -24.26 -3.08
N ALA A 247 -4.55 -24.01 -4.40
CA ALA A 247 -3.71 -23.01 -5.06
C ALA A 247 -3.99 -21.60 -4.54
N LYS A 248 -5.27 -21.22 -4.39
CA LYS A 248 -5.69 -19.90 -3.94
C LYS A 248 -5.31 -19.63 -2.48
N VAL A 249 -5.55 -20.60 -1.59
CA VAL A 249 -5.16 -20.50 -0.17
C VAL A 249 -3.64 -20.41 -0.02
N LYS A 250 -2.87 -21.15 -0.83
CA LYS A 250 -1.40 -21.08 -0.81
C LYS A 250 -0.92 -19.66 -1.14
N VAL A 251 -1.40 -19.08 -2.24
CA VAL A 251 -1.00 -17.73 -2.68
C VAL A 251 -1.47 -16.66 -1.67
N ALA A 252 -2.71 -16.78 -1.17
CA ALA A 252 -3.25 -15.87 -0.17
C ALA A 252 -2.47 -15.91 1.16
N ARG A 253 -2.00 -17.10 1.58
CA ARG A 253 -1.17 -17.23 2.80
C ARG A 253 0.16 -16.54 2.63
N THR A 254 0.81 -16.71 1.48
CA THR A 254 2.06 -16.00 1.18
C THR A 254 1.85 -14.48 1.20
N PHE A 255 0.76 -14.00 0.62
CA PHE A 255 0.37 -12.60 0.68
C PHE A 255 0.13 -12.10 2.11
N GLY A 256 -0.70 -12.78 2.90
CA GLY A 256 -1.01 -12.39 4.27
C GLY A 256 0.26 -12.30 5.13
N ASN A 257 1.16 -13.27 5.00
CA ASN A 257 2.46 -13.25 5.67
C ASN A 257 3.34 -12.06 5.21
N ALA A 258 3.38 -11.79 3.90
CA ALA A 258 4.16 -10.67 3.36
C ALA A 258 3.60 -9.31 3.81
N LEU A 259 2.28 -9.15 3.77
CA LEU A 259 1.59 -7.92 4.18
C LEU A 259 1.79 -7.65 5.68
N THR A 260 1.60 -8.66 6.54
CA THR A 260 1.84 -8.52 7.99
C THR A 260 3.30 -8.16 8.28
N ARG A 261 4.26 -8.81 7.61
CA ARG A 261 5.69 -8.47 7.75
C ARG A 261 5.97 -7.02 7.36
N GLN A 262 5.40 -6.57 6.25
CA GLN A 262 5.60 -5.22 5.76
C GLN A 262 4.94 -4.17 6.68
N VAL A 263 3.76 -4.47 7.23
CA VAL A 263 3.11 -3.65 8.26
C VAL A 263 4.00 -3.54 9.50
N SER A 264 4.53 -4.66 10.00
CA SER A 264 5.42 -4.66 11.16
C SER A 264 6.71 -3.88 10.89
N PHE A 265 7.25 -3.96 9.67
CA PHE A 265 8.41 -3.16 9.25
C PHE A 265 8.12 -1.66 9.28
N VAL A 266 6.96 -1.22 8.77
CA VAL A 266 6.57 0.19 8.83
C VAL A 266 6.45 0.64 10.29
N HIS A 267 5.80 -0.15 11.15
CA HIS A 267 5.71 0.18 12.57
C HIS A 267 7.09 0.30 13.22
N LEU A 268 7.99 -0.64 12.95
CA LEU A 268 9.37 -0.60 13.41
C LEU A 268 10.08 0.68 12.98
N ALA A 269 9.93 1.05 11.71
CA ALA A 269 10.51 2.26 11.17
C ALA A 269 9.95 3.53 11.81
N GLN A 270 8.64 3.60 12.06
CA GLN A 270 8.00 4.72 12.78
C GLN A 270 8.56 4.87 14.19
N THR A 271 8.64 3.76 14.92
CA THR A 271 9.18 3.74 16.28
C THR A 271 10.65 4.12 16.28
N ALA A 272 11.46 3.53 15.40
CA ALA A 272 12.88 3.89 15.26
C ALA A 272 13.06 5.39 14.94
N ARG A 273 12.23 5.96 14.06
CA ARG A 273 12.28 7.39 13.73
C ARG A 273 12.01 8.27 14.96
N SER A 274 11.01 7.96 15.78
CA SER A 274 10.71 8.75 16.97
C SER A 274 11.84 8.70 18.00
N VAL A 275 12.50 7.54 18.13
CA VAL A 275 13.65 7.32 19.01
C VAL A 275 14.88 8.09 18.52
N LEU A 276 15.20 7.99 17.23
CA LEU A 276 16.36 8.65 16.62
C LEU A 276 16.24 10.19 16.62
N LEU A 277 15.03 10.73 16.63
CA LEU A 277 14.79 12.18 16.77
C LEU A 277 14.98 12.67 18.22
N SER A 278 14.88 11.79 19.22
CA SER A 278 15.01 12.12 20.64
C SER A 278 16.48 12.13 21.07
N TYR A 279 17.02 13.32 21.41
CA TYR A 279 18.40 13.46 21.89
C TYR A 279 18.67 12.62 23.15
N ASP A 280 17.73 12.59 24.09
CA ASP A 280 17.85 11.80 25.32
C ASP A 280 17.93 10.29 25.04
N SER A 281 17.14 9.81 24.07
CA SER A 281 17.16 8.39 23.69
C SER A 281 18.47 8.03 23.00
N VAL A 282 18.92 8.85 22.04
CA VAL A 282 20.20 8.65 21.34
C VAL A 282 21.38 8.72 22.30
N SER A 283 21.40 9.66 23.25
CA SER A 283 22.46 9.75 24.26
C SER A 283 22.53 8.49 25.12
N ARG A 284 21.38 7.96 25.56
CA ARG A 284 21.34 6.69 26.32
C ARG A 284 21.82 5.52 25.48
N MET A 285 21.41 5.43 24.21
CA MET A 285 21.90 4.40 23.29
C MET A 285 23.42 4.45 23.12
N MET A 286 23.99 5.65 22.97
CA MET A 286 25.45 5.84 22.87
C MET A 286 26.17 5.42 24.15
N ASP A 287 25.64 5.75 25.32
CA ASP A 287 26.21 5.35 26.60
C ASP A 287 26.16 3.83 26.80
N ASP A 288 25.09 3.19 26.34
CA ASP A 288 24.95 1.74 26.40
C ASP A 288 25.90 1.04 25.41
N LEU A 289 26.05 1.55 24.18
CA LEU A 289 27.01 1.03 23.18
C LEU A 289 28.46 1.08 23.66
N ARG A 290 28.86 2.17 24.36
CA ARG A 290 30.22 2.31 24.89
C ARG A 290 30.55 1.29 25.98
N LYS A 291 29.54 0.74 26.66
CA LYS A 291 29.73 -0.24 27.73
C LYS A 291 29.93 -1.65 27.17
N ILE A 292 29.51 -1.92 25.94
CA ILE A 292 29.51 -3.27 25.35
C ILE A 292 30.92 -3.86 25.31
N ASP A 293 31.04 -5.13 25.69
CA ASP A 293 32.30 -5.86 25.57
C ASP A 293 32.51 -6.35 24.13
N TRP A 294 32.96 -5.43 23.29
CA TRP A 294 33.29 -5.73 21.89
C TRP A 294 34.35 -6.82 21.76
N LYS A 295 35.31 -6.92 22.69
CA LYS A 295 36.38 -7.92 22.61
C LYS A 295 35.83 -9.33 22.85
N GLY A 296 34.95 -9.48 23.84
CA GLY A 296 34.25 -10.74 24.12
C GLY A 296 33.37 -11.19 22.94
N ILE A 297 32.54 -10.29 22.42
CA ILE A 297 31.64 -10.59 21.28
C ILE A 297 32.45 -10.99 20.03
N MET A 298 33.49 -10.23 19.68
CA MET A 298 34.31 -10.52 18.49
C MET A 298 35.07 -11.84 18.63
N SER A 299 35.57 -12.18 19.82
CA SER A 299 36.28 -13.44 20.06
C SER A 299 35.34 -14.64 19.90
N GLN A 300 34.11 -14.56 20.40
CA GLN A 300 33.10 -15.60 20.22
C GLN A 300 32.68 -15.77 18.76
N ILE A 301 32.45 -14.66 18.05
CA ILE A 301 32.10 -14.70 16.62
C ILE A 301 33.24 -15.31 15.80
N THR A 302 34.49 -14.94 16.09
CA THR A 302 35.68 -15.52 15.45
C THR A 302 35.77 -17.02 15.67
N PHE A 303 35.54 -17.47 16.91
CA PHE A 303 35.54 -18.90 17.25
C PHE A 303 34.46 -19.69 16.49
N ILE A 304 33.24 -19.15 16.40
CA ILE A 304 32.12 -19.82 15.72
C ILE A 304 32.32 -19.85 14.20
N THR A 305 32.87 -18.78 13.63
CA THR A 305 32.89 -18.57 12.18
C THR A 305 34.21 -18.98 11.52
N GLY A 306 35.27 -19.15 12.31
CA GLY A 306 36.62 -19.46 11.83
C GLY A 306 37.20 -18.39 10.90
N ASN A 307 36.61 -17.18 10.87
CA ASN A 307 36.93 -16.14 9.91
C ASN A 307 37.32 -14.82 10.59
N MET A 308 38.58 -14.40 10.41
CA MET A 308 39.14 -13.18 10.97
C MET A 308 38.72 -11.90 10.22
N GLU A 309 38.26 -11.99 8.97
CA GLU A 309 37.89 -10.80 8.18
C GLU A 309 36.54 -10.20 8.60
N PHE A 310 35.64 -11.03 9.15
CA PHE A 310 34.30 -10.59 9.50
C PHE A 310 34.29 -9.68 10.74
N PRO A 311 35.01 -9.97 11.84
CA PRO A 311 35.15 -9.07 12.99
C PRO A 311 35.67 -7.66 12.64
N GLU A 312 36.68 -7.55 11.77
CA GLU A 312 37.23 -6.25 11.34
C GLU A 312 36.20 -5.41 10.56
N LYS A 313 35.40 -6.06 9.71
CA LYS A 313 34.29 -5.41 9.00
C LYS A 313 33.20 -4.95 9.98
N ILE A 314 32.85 -5.77 10.97
CA ILE A 314 31.87 -5.37 12.00
C ILE A 314 32.35 -4.14 12.77
N LYS A 315 33.63 -4.09 13.15
CA LYS A 315 34.19 -2.92 13.84
C LYS A 315 34.02 -1.64 13.02
N THR A 316 34.25 -1.71 11.71
CA THR A 316 34.01 -0.60 10.78
C THR A 316 32.52 -0.22 10.75
N TYR A 317 31.62 -1.19 10.69
CA TYR A 317 30.17 -0.96 10.70
C TYR A 317 29.67 -0.34 12.00
N ILE A 318 30.19 -0.76 13.15
CA ILE A 318 29.87 -0.14 14.44
C ILE A 318 30.31 1.32 14.46
N GLN A 319 31.53 1.62 13.98
CA GLN A 319 32.03 2.99 13.94
C GLN A 319 31.21 3.88 12.99
N GLU A 320 30.80 3.35 11.82
CA GLU A 320 29.86 4.03 10.92
C GLU A 320 28.51 4.28 11.61
N PHE A 321 27.98 3.31 12.35
CA PHE A 321 26.74 3.43 13.11
C PHE A 321 26.82 4.47 14.25
N GLU A 322 27.90 4.48 15.04
CA GLU A 322 28.15 5.49 16.06
C GLU A 322 28.23 6.91 15.48
N ASN A 323 28.81 7.05 14.29
CA ASN A 323 28.86 8.33 13.58
C ASN A 323 27.46 8.80 13.16
N LEU A 324 26.58 7.89 12.74
CA LEU A 324 25.19 8.23 12.39
C LEU A 324 24.41 8.69 13.64
N LEU A 325 24.59 8.00 14.77
CA LEU A 325 23.98 8.40 16.05
C LEU A 325 24.48 9.77 16.51
N THR A 326 25.79 10.00 16.44
CA THR A 326 26.41 11.28 16.84
C THR A 326 25.92 12.45 15.99
N LYS A 327 25.66 12.22 14.70
CA LYS A 327 25.15 13.24 13.78
C LYS A 327 23.64 13.44 13.85
N GLN A 328 22.93 12.70 14.71
CA GLN A 328 21.47 12.68 14.77
C GLN A 328 20.85 12.47 13.38
N ALA A 329 21.41 11.51 12.63
CA ALA A 329 21.00 11.28 11.26
C ALA A 329 19.52 10.84 11.18
N PRO A 330 18.79 11.19 10.11
CA PRO A 330 17.43 10.68 9.89
C PRO A 330 17.45 9.18 9.56
N LEU A 331 16.31 8.50 9.75
CA LEU A 331 16.19 7.05 9.52
C LEU A 331 16.64 6.65 8.10
N GLU A 332 16.37 7.50 7.12
CA GLU A 332 16.72 7.29 5.71
C GLU A 332 18.24 7.13 5.51
N ALA A 333 19.05 7.84 6.30
CA ALA A 333 20.51 7.69 6.25
C ALA A 333 20.97 6.33 6.81
N TYR A 334 20.27 5.77 7.80
CA TYR A 334 20.53 4.42 8.28
C TYR A 334 20.15 3.37 7.24
N THR A 335 19.04 3.57 6.51
CA THR A 335 18.65 2.66 5.43
C THR A 335 19.64 2.68 4.27
N GLU A 336 20.12 3.86 3.86
CA GLU A 336 21.17 3.98 2.83
C GLU A 336 22.49 3.34 3.28
N TRP A 337 22.84 3.46 4.56
CA TRP A 337 24.01 2.81 5.13
C TRP A 337 23.90 1.28 5.13
N LEU A 338 22.72 0.74 5.47
CA LEU A 338 22.45 -0.70 5.39
C LEU A 338 22.51 -1.18 3.93
N ASP A 339 21.93 -0.45 2.99
CA ASP A 339 21.98 -0.76 1.55
C ASP A 339 23.43 -0.77 1.04
N SER A 340 24.24 0.23 1.43
CA SER A 340 25.68 0.27 1.12
C SER A 340 26.44 -0.92 1.73
N THR A 341 26.06 -1.35 2.92
CA THR A 341 26.67 -2.52 3.58
C THR A 341 26.35 -3.81 2.83
N VAL A 342 25.09 -3.99 2.39
CA VAL A 342 24.66 -5.10 1.54
C VAL A 342 25.37 -5.07 0.18
N ASP A 343 25.49 -3.90 -0.45
CA ASP A 343 26.20 -3.74 -1.72
C ASP A 343 27.68 -4.10 -1.60
N ARG A 344 28.36 -3.62 -0.55
CA ARG A 344 29.76 -3.95 -0.24
C ARG A 344 29.98 -5.43 0.07
N CYS A 345 29.06 -6.08 0.80
CA CYS A 345 29.25 -7.46 1.27
C CYS A 345 28.81 -8.52 0.26
N ILE A 346 27.74 -8.24 -0.50
CA ILE A 346 27.07 -9.24 -1.34
C ILE A 346 27.19 -8.86 -2.81
N LEU A 347 26.74 -7.66 -3.20
CA LEU A 347 26.56 -7.33 -4.62
C LEU A 347 27.88 -7.10 -5.36
N LYS A 348 28.82 -6.31 -4.83
CA LYS A 348 30.14 -6.11 -5.47
C LYS A 348 30.92 -7.43 -5.60
N PRO A 349 31.03 -8.26 -4.54
CA PRO A 349 31.72 -9.55 -4.64
C PRO A 349 31.00 -10.60 -5.49
N CYS A 350 29.69 -10.46 -5.73
CA CYS A 350 28.97 -11.30 -6.69
C CYS A 350 29.26 -10.88 -8.14
N LYS A 351 29.35 -9.57 -8.40
CA LYS A 351 29.69 -9.02 -9.73
C LYS A 351 31.14 -9.31 -10.12
N GLU A 352 32.07 -9.28 -9.16
CA GLU A 352 33.51 -9.45 -9.41
C GLU A 352 33.95 -10.92 -9.45
N ASN A 353 33.38 -11.80 -8.60
CA ASN A 353 33.85 -13.19 -8.46
C ASN A 353 32.91 -14.24 -9.08
N GLY A 354 31.83 -13.83 -9.76
CA GLY A 354 30.84 -14.75 -10.35
C GLY A 354 30.14 -15.67 -9.33
N ALA A 355 30.23 -15.35 -8.04
CA ALA A 355 29.72 -16.18 -6.96
C ALA A 355 28.19 -16.16 -6.91
N LYS A 356 27.58 -17.32 -6.62
CA LYS A 356 26.12 -17.46 -6.47
C LYS A 356 25.61 -16.53 -5.37
N PHE A 357 24.68 -15.66 -5.73
CA PHE A 357 24.06 -14.68 -4.83
C PHE A 357 23.44 -15.36 -3.60
N ASP A 358 22.76 -16.50 -3.80
CA ASP A 358 22.06 -17.23 -2.74
C ASP A 358 23.01 -17.70 -1.63
N GLU A 359 24.20 -18.20 -1.99
CA GLU A 359 25.18 -18.69 -1.02
C GLU A 359 25.80 -17.55 -0.21
N LYS A 360 26.19 -16.45 -0.88
CA LYS A 360 26.78 -15.28 -0.22
C LYS A 360 25.78 -14.54 0.66
N SER A 361 24.55 -14.39 0.19
CA SER A 361 23.48 -13.74 0.97
C SER A 361 23.12 -14.57 2.21
N ALA A 362 22.99 -15.89 2.09
CA ALA A 362 22.76 -16.77 3.24
C ALA A 362 23.89 -16.68 4.26
N LYS A 363 25.15 -16.70 3.81
CA LYS A 363 26.31 -16.55 4.69
C LYS A 363 26.33 -15.20 5.39
N PHE A 364 26.11 -14.10 4.67
CA PHE A 364 26.06 -12.77 5.26
C PHE A 364 24.93 -12.64 6.28
N LEU A 365 23.71 -13.09 5.95
CA LEU A 365 22.56 -13.04 6.87
C LEU A 365 22.79 -13.87 8.13
N GLY A 366 23.39 -15.07 8.00
CA GLY A 366 23.74 -15.89 9.17
C GLY A 366 24.74 -15.21 10.08
N LEU A 367 25.78 -14.60 9.51
CA LEU A 367 26.81 -13.88 10.25
C LEU A 367 26.28 -12.58 10.89
N TRP A 368 25.47 -11.82 10.15
CA TRP A 368 24.79 -10.63 10.65
C TRP A 368 23.84 -10.96 11.79
N SER A 369 23.02 -12.01 11.62
CA SER A 369 22.12 -12.50 12.66
C SER A 369 22.87 -12.95 13.92
N LEU A 370 23.97 -13.69 13.76
CA LEU A 370 24.81 -14.12 14.88
C LEU A 370 25.34 -12.90 15.66
N PHE A 371 25.88 -11.91 14.95
CA PHE A 371 26.38 -10.69 15.55
C PHE A 371 25.29 -9.92 16.29
N THR A 372 24.15 -9.65 15.63
CA THR A 372 23.05 -8.91 16.25
C THR A 372 22.48 -9.65 17.46
N THR A 373 22.38 -10.98 17.43
CA THR A 373 21.92 -11.77 18.58
C THR A 373 22.85 -11.61 19.77
N LYS A 374 24.17 -11.69 19.56
CA LYS A 374 25.16 -11.50 20.63
C LYS A 374 25.17 -10.09 21.20
N LEU A 375 24.99 -9.09 20.33
CA LEU A 375 24.82 -7.70 20.74
C LEU A 375 23.57 -7.52 21.63
N LEU A 376 22.44 -8.08 21.20
CA LEU A 376 21.18 -8.01 21.94
C LEU A 376 21.24 -8.77 23.27
N GLU A 377 21.94 -9.91 23.31
CA GLU A 377 22.18 -10.68 24.53
C GLU A 377 22.96 -9.85 25.57
N ASP A 378 24.06 -9.20 25.18
CA ASP A 378 24.86 -8.34 26.08
C ASP A 378 24.05 -7.12 26.57
N LEU A 379 23.28 -6.46 25.68
CA LEU A 379 22.37 -5.36 26.05
C LEU A 379 21.28 -5.80 27.03
N THR A 380 20.73 -7.00 26.83
CA THR A 380 19.69 -7.59 27.71
C THR A 380 20.27 -7.93 29.08
N LEU A 381 21.42 -8.60 29.13
CA LEU A 381 22.09 -8.99 30.38
C LEU A 381 22.45 -7.77 31.25
N ARG A 382 22.75 -6.64 30.62
CA ARG A 382 23.09 -5.39 31.30
C ARG A 382 21.89 -4.55 31.69
N SER A 383 20.67 -5.01 31.41
CA SER A 383 19.43 -4.25 31.63
C SER A 383 19.51 -2.84 31.03
N ALA A 384 20.03 -2.74 29.80
CA ALA A 384 20.25 -1.45 29.14
C ALA A 384 18.95 -0.62 29.12
N PRO A 385 18.94 0.59 29.71
CA PRO A 385 17.73 1.40 29.82
C PRO A 385 17.20 1.86 28.46
N SER A 386 18.05 1.93 27.44
CA SER A 386 17.64 2.15 26.04
C SER A 386 16.86 0.96 25.45
N PHE A 387 17.15 -0.27 25.88
CA PHE A 387 16.55 -1.48 25.32
C PHE A 387 15.17 -1.81 25.94
N GLY A 388 14.99 -1.57 27.25
CA GLY A 388 13.81 -2.04 28.00
C GLY A 388 12.50 -1.29 27.77
N LYS A 389 12.52 -0.03 27.27
CA LYS A 389 11.31 0.75 26.98
C LYS A 389 10.73 0.50 25.58
N GLU A 390 11.59 0.19 24.61
CA GLU A 390 11.22 0.06 23.19
C GLU A 390 11.05 -1.41 22.76
N ALA A 391 11.76 -2.35 23.40
CA ALA A 391 11.60 -3.79 23.13
C ALA A 391 10.17 -4.33 23.44
N ARG A 392 9.48 -3.75 24.44
CA ARG A 392 8.09 -4.11 24.76
C ARG A 392 7.09 -3.65 23.70
N THR A 393 7.46 -2.69 22.86
CA THR A 393 6.63 -2.21 21.74
C THR A 393 6.75 -3.13 20.52
N PHE A 394 7.77 -4.01 20.47
CA PHE A 394 8.03 -4.92 19.34
C PHE A 394 7.53 -6.36 19.55
N SER A 395 6.99 -6.69 20.73
CA SER A 395 6.52 -8.04 21.09
C SER A 395 4.99 -8.24 21.07
N THR A 396 4.24 -7.28 20.52
CA THR A 396 2.77 -7.31 20.32
C THR A 396 2.44 -6.70 18.95
#